data_AF-A0A966NUL7-F1
#
_entry.id   AF-A0A966NUL7-F1
#
_cell.length_a   1.000
_cell.length_b   1.000
_cell.length_c   1.000
_cell.angle_alpha   90.00
_cell.angle_beta   90.00
_cell.angle_gamma   90.00
#
_symmetry.space_group_name_H-M   'P 1'
#
loop_
_entity.id
_entity.type
_entity.pdbx_description
1 polymer ?
#
loop_
_entity_poly.entity_id
_entity_poly.type
_entity_poly.pdbx_seq_one_letter_code
_entity_poly.pdbx_strand_id
1 'polypeptide(L)' 'MRPTALIELMNTAMDGVTVAFDGLTEAQWSTATDCPGWDVKDNLSHLIGTELFLMGKPSTTHRAPKFDYVKNPIGEANEH' A
#
# COMPACT_ATOMS: atom_id res chain seq x y z
N MET A 1 7.53 -30.32 3.07
CA MET A 1 8.02 -29.71 1.82
C MET A 1 8.04 -28.20 2.02
N ARG A 2 9.14 -27.50 1.69
CA ARG A 2 9.17 -26.02 1.72
C ARG A 2 8.54 -25.52 0.40
N PRO A 3 7.59 -24.57 0.43
CA PRO A 3 6.90 -24.10 -0.78
C PRO A 3 7.76 -23.10 -1.57
N THR A 4 8.92 -23.53 -2.06
CA THR A 4 9.94 -22.66 -2.66
C THR A 4 9.40 -21.86 -3.86
N ALA A 5 8.62 -22.50 -4.75
CA ALA A 5 8.05 -21.80 -5.92
C ALA A 5 7.12 -20.64 -5.54
N LEU A 6 6.36 -20.77 -4.44
CA LEU A 6 5.49 -19.69 -3.95
C LEU A 6 6.31 -18.54 -3.35
N ILE A 7 7.39 -18.88 -2.63
CA ILE A 7 8.31 -17.88 -2.05
C ILE A 7 9.01 -17.10 -3.17
N GLU A 8 9.47 -17.78 -4.22
CA GLU A 8 10.10 -17.14 -5.38
C GLU A 8 9.13 -16.22 -6.14
N LEU A 9 7.87 -16.64 -6.29
CA LEU A 9 6.84 -15.81 -6.89
C LEU A 9 6.57 -14.56 -6.05
N MET A 10 6.51 -14.70 -4.72
CA MET A 10 6.35 -13.55 -3.82
C MET A 10 7.51 -12.56 -3.96
N ASN A 11 8.76 -13.06 -3.95
CA ASN A 11 9.93 -12.19 -4.14
C ASN A 11 9.87 -11.45 -5.49
N THR A 12 9.49 -12.15 -6.56
CA THR A 12 9.34 -11.55 -7.89
C THR A 12 8.26 -10.46 -7.89
N ALA A 13 7.13 -10.67 -7.21
CA ALA A 13 6.08 -9.67 -7.09
C ALA A 13 6.58 -8.42 -6.34
N MET A 14 7.33 -8.60 -5.26
CA MET A 14 7.90 -7.49 -4.47
C MET A 14 8.99 -6.73 -5.23
N ASP A 15 9.82 -7.41 -6.04
CA ASP A 15 10.77 -6.76 -6.94
C ASP A 15 10.03 -5.91 -8.00
N GLY A 16 8.90 -6.43 -8.52
CA GLY A 16 8.03 -5.70 -9.44
C GLY A 16 7.47 -4.40 -8.87
N VAL A 17 7.13 -4.37 -7.57
CA VAL A 17 6.73 -3.14 -6.87
C VAL A 17 7.88 -2.12 -6.91
N THR A 18 9.11 -2.53 -6.58
CA THR A 18 10.26 -1.63 -6.61
C THR A 18 10.47 -1.03 -8.01
N VAL A 19 10.43 -1.87 -9.05
CA VAL A 19 10.57 -1.41 -10.45
C VAL A 19 9.46 -0.44 -10.86
N ALA A 20 8.22 -0.65 -10.39
CA ALA A 20 7.09 0.20 -10.75
C ALA A 20 7.19 1.63 -10.22
N PHE A 21 7.86 1.81 -9.08
CA PHE A 21 7.99 3.11 -8.41
C PHE A 21 9.40 3.74 -8.55
N ASP A 22 10.37 3.02 -9.12
CA ASP A 22 11.72 3.51 -9.30
C ASP A 22 11.77 4.70 -10.29
N GLY A 23 12.59 5.69 -9.99
CA GLY A 23 12.80 6.87 -10.83
C GLY A 23 11.61 7.85 -10.92
N LEU A 24 10.51 7.64 -10.18
CA LEU A 24 9.41 8.60 -10.12
C LEU A 24 9.88 9.93 -9.53
N THR A 25 9.52 11.02 -10.20
CA THR A 25 9.71 12.39 -9.70
C THR A 25 8.71 12.72 -8.59
N GLU A 26 9.00 13.75 -7.78
CA GLU A 26 8.06 14.23 -6.74
C GLU A 26 6.67 14.59 -7.27
N ALA A 27 6.61 15.13 -8.49
CA ALA A 27 5.34 15.47 -9.14
C ALA A 27 4.55 14.21 -9.51
N GLN A 28 5.22 13.17 -10.00
CA GLN A 28 4.58 11.88 -10.30
C GLN A 28 4.12 11.18 -9.03
N TRP A 29 4.94 11.23 -7.97
CA TRP A 29 4.54 10.71 -6.67
C TRP A 29 3.29 11.41 -6.12
N SER A 30 3.15 12.72 -6.35
CA SER A 30 2.01 13.51 -5.87
C SER A 30 0.82 13.50 -6.86
N THR A 31 0.84 12.61 -7.86
CA THR A 31 -0.25 12.50 -8.85
C THR A 31 -1.44 11.76 -8.24
N ALA A 32 -2.64 12.33 -8.38
CA ALA A 32 -3.87 11.70 -7.91
C ALA A 32 -4.15 10.38 -8.64
N THR A 33 -4.78 9.45 -7.92
CA THR A 33 -5.14 8.12 -8.42
C THR A 33 -6.66 7.97 -8.55
N ASP A 34 -7.11 6.82 -9.05
CA ASP A 34 -8.54 6.49 -9.10
C ASP A 34 -9.13 6.24 -7.69
N CYS A 35 -8.28 6.02 -6.68
CA CYS A 35 -8.69 5.99 -5.28
C CYS A 35 -8.92 7.44 -4.79
N PRO A 36 -10.15 7.82 -4.40
CA PRO A 36 -10.45 9.20 -4.02
C PRO A 36 -9.59 9.65 -2.83
N GLY A 37 -8.93 10.80 -2.98
CA GLY A 37 -8.08 11.37 -1.94
C GLY A 37 -6.65 10.83 -1.91
N TRP A 38 -6.34 9.81 -2.70
CA TRP A 38 -5.03 9.17 -2.70
C TRP A 38 -4.15 9.66 -3.84
N ASP A 39 -2.89 9.95 -3.54
CA ASP A 39 -1.81 10.06 -4.52
C ASP A 39 -1.04 8.73 -4.70
N VAL A 40 -0.03 8.72 -5.55
CA VAL A 40 0.77 7.52 -5.83
C VAL A 40 1.51 7.03 -4.57
N LYS A 41 1.87 7.92 -3.64
CA LYS A 41 2.55 7.57 -2.37
C LYS A 41 1.63 6.81 -1.44
N ASP A 42 0.34 7.14 -1.43
CA ASP A 42 -0.66 6.48 -0.60
C ASP A 42 -0.79 4.99 -1.00
N ASN A 43 -0.86 4.69 -2.31
CA ASN A 43 -0.87 3.31 -2.80
C ASN A 43 0.32 2.48 -2.29
N LEU A 44 1.55 3.01 -2.38
CA LEU A 44 2.73 2.30 -1.88
C LEU A 44 2.70 2.19 -0.35
N SER A 45 2.24 3.23 0.35
CA SER A 45 2.11 3.22 1.80
C SER A 45 1.17 2.13 2.29
N HIS A 46 0.08 1.85 1.56
CA HIS A 46 -0.84 0.75 1.85
C HIS A 46 -0.25 -0.65 1.63
N LEU A 47 0.58 -0.83 0.60
CA LEU A 47 1.32 -2.07 0.40
C LEU A 47 2.30 -2.32 1.55
N ILE A 48 3.06 -1.28 1.93
CA ILE A 48 4.00 -1.35 3.06
C ILE A 48 3.25 -1.63 4.37
N GLY A 49 2.14 -0.93 4.62
CA GLY A 49 1.31 -1.14 5.82
C GLY A 49 0.80 -2.58 5.93
N THR A 50 0.38 -3.17 4.81
CA THR A 50 -0.06 -4.56 4.75
C THR A 50 1.07 -5.54 5.09
N GLU A 51 2.26 -5.36 4.51
CA GLU A 51 3.42 -6.20 4.81
C GLU A 51 3.86 -6.09 6.27
N LEU A 52 3.86 -4.87 6.83
CA LEU A 52 4.13 -4.64 8.25
C LEU A 52 3.11 -5.35 9.14
N PHE A 53 1.82 -5.27 8.80
CA PHE A 53 0.76 -5.98 9.51
C PHE A 53 0.96 -7.50 9.47
N LEU A 54 1.26 -8.07 8.30
CA LEU A 54 1.53 -9.50 8.12
C LEU A 54 2.78 -9.96 8.89
N MET A 55 3.78 -9.08 9.04
CA MET A 55 4.95 -9.29 9.89
C MET A 55 4.68 -9.10 11.39
N GLY A 56 3.46 -8.77 11.80
CA GLY A 56 3.08 -8.53 13.19
C GLY A 56 3.63 -7.23 13.77
N LYS A 57 3.93 -6.24 12.92
CA LYS A 57 4.36 -4.90 13.36
C LYS A 57 3.14 -4.08 13.82
N PRO A 58 3.34 -3.12 14.75
CA PRO A 58 2.26 -2.24 15.18
C PRO A 58 1.77 -1.37 14.02
N SER A 59 0.47 -1.08 14.02
CA SER A 59 -0.14 -0.12 13.09
C SER A 59 0.36 1.31 13.38
N THR A 60 0.18 2.20 12.42
CA THR A 60 0.37 3.63 12.65
C THR A 60 -0.67 4.15 13.68
N THR A 61 -0.40 5.33 14.22
CA THR A 61 -1.36 6.09 15.03
C THR A 61 -2.17 7.08 14.19
N HIS A 62 -2.00 7.09 12.87
CA HIS A 62 -2.72 8.00 11.98
C HIS A 62 -4.22 7.68 11.99
N ARG A 63 -5.06 8.71 11.91
CA ARG A 63 -6.51 8.58 11.84
C ARG A 63 -7.02 9.67 10.92
N ALA A 64 -7.47 9.30 9.72
CA ALA A 64 -8.08 10.25 8.82
C ALA A 64 -9.48 10.72 9.30
N PRO A 65 -9.95 11.87 8.80
CA PRO A 65 -11.34 12.27 8.87
C PRO A 65 -12.28 11.23 8.22
N LYS A 66 -13.58 11.36 8.51
CA LYS A 66 -14.59 10.62 7.75
C LYS A 66 -14.76 11.23 6.37
N PHE A 67 -14.77 10.39 5.35
CA PHE A 67 -15.03 10.79 3.98
C PHE A 67 -16.30 10.14 3.44
N ASP A 68 -17.06 10.90 2.67
CA ASP A 68 -18.31 10.42 2.07
C ASP A 68 -18.08 9.25 1.11
N TYR A 69 -16.89 9.11 0.52
CA TYR A 69 -16.55 8.02 -0.39
C TYR A 69 -16.16 6.71 0.33
N VAL A 70 -15.95 6.72 1.65
CA VAL A 70 -15.67 5.53 2.45
C VAL A 70 -16.99 4.85 2.81
N LYS A 71 -17.20 3.64 2.28
CA LYS A 71 -18.50 2.94 2.37
C LYS A 71 -18.49 1.68 3.23
N ASN A 72 -17.34 1.27 3.75
CA ASN A 72 -17.21 0.02 4.50
C ASN A 72 -16.03 0.07 5.50
N PRO A 73 -15.98 -0.86 6.48
CA PRO A 73 -14.92 -0.87 7.49
C PRO A 73 -13.50 -1.11 6.95
N ILE A 74 -13.36 -1.77 5.80
CA ILE A 74 -12.04 -1.98 5.17
C ILE A 74 -11.54 -0.65 4.60
N GLY A 75 -12.42 0.12 3.95
CA GLY A 75 -12.10 1.48 3.50
C GLY A 75 -11.72 2.36 4.68
N GLU A 76 -12.48 2.33 5.79
CA GLU A 76 -12.12 3.08 7.00
C GLU A 76 -10.74 2.67 7.56
N ALA A 77 -10.44 1.36 7.59
CA ALA A 77 -9.13 0.86 7.99
C ALA A 77 -8.00 1.29 7.04
N ASN A 78 -8.28 1.42 5.74
CA ASN A 78 -7.32 1.94 4.78
C ASN A 78 -7.12 3.46 4.94
N GLU A 79 -8.05 4.23 5.49
CA GLU A 79 -7.80 5.65 5.76
C GLU A 79 -7.03 5.89 7.09
N HIS A 80 -6.62 4.84 7.81
CA HIS A 80 -5.98 4.94 9.13
C HIS A 80 -4.52 4.48 9.09
#